data_AF-A0A519XAU0-F1
#
_entry.id   AF-A0A519XAU0-F1
#
_cell.length_a   1.000
_cell.length_b   1.000
_cell.length_c   1.000
_cell.angle_alpha   90.00
_cell.angle_beta   90.00
_cell.angle_gamma   90.00
#
_symmetry.space_group_name_H-M   'P 1'
#
loop_
_entity.id
_entity.type
_entity.pdbx_description
1 polymer ?
#
loop_
_entity_poly.entity_id
_entity_poly.type
_entity_poly.pdbx_seq_one_letter_code
_entity_poly.pdbx_strand_id
1 'polypeptide(L)'
;MEKKILYSLASLVVIACSFTSCKPSASSTSDKTGMAYNKKEYGGFAVNNKFKRGPGPGLVEIEGGVFVMSGSAINTPGQELSTYNRKRETTVSSFYMDETEVSNTNWLEYLNWIRTNYPADYEYYYDELPDTLVWRRPLSYNEPYVDNYLRHPAYQDYPVVGVSWEQADRYCAWRTDRVNELLLRDQGYMTSFKDLNGTGRAASATTPVAAENAGARKPF
;
A
#
# COMPACT_ATOMS: atom_id res chain seq x y z
N MET A 1 -6.82 6.98 69.23
CA MET A 1 -6.35 6.46 67.93
C MET A 1 -7.45 6.43 66.85
N GLU A 2 -8.73 6.51 67.23
CA GLU A 2 -9.85 6.37 66.30
C GLU A 2 -10.02 7.50 65.28
N LYS A 3 -9.77 8.77 65.66
CA LYS A 3 -9.91 9.90 64.72
C LYS A 3 -8.87 9.89 63.58
N LYS A 4 -7.65 9.39 63.85
CA LYS A 4 -6.59 9.27 62.83
C LYS A 4 -6.88 8.16 61.81
N ILE A 5 -7.52 7.07 62.26
CA ILE A 5 -7.98 5.98 61.39
C ILE A 5 -9.15 6.48 60.50
N LEU A 6 -10.04 7.30 61.04
CA LEU A 6 -11.15 7.89 60.29
C LEU A 6 -10.68 8.83 59.18
N TYR A 7 -9.68 9.68 59.43
CA TYR A 7 -9.07 10.55 58.42
C TYR A 7 -8.26 9.76 57.37
N SER A 8 -7.64 8.65 57.77
CA SER A 8 -6.94 7.74 56.85
C SER A 8 -7.90 6.95 55.95
N LEU A 9 -9.10 6.61 56.43
CA LEU A 9 -10.14 5.98 55.61
C LEU A 9 -10.79 7.00 54.67
N ALA A 10 -11.02 8.22 55.14
CA ALA A 10 -11.56 9.30 54.30
C ALA A 10 -10.61 9.70 53.15
N SER A 11 -9.29 9.73 53.38
CA SER A 11 -8.33 10.00 52.31
C SER A 11 -8.28 8.88 51.27
N LEU A 12 -8.47 7.62 51.69
CA LEU A 12 -8.47 6.45 50.81
C LEU A 12 -9.73 6.42 49.90
N VAL A 13 -10.87 6.89 50.41
CA VAL A 13 -12.11 7.04 49.61
C VAL A 13 -12.00 8.17 48.58
N VAL A 14 -11.38 9.29 48.92
CA VAL A 14 -11.15 10.41 47.98
C VAL A 14 -10.18 10.02 46.86
N ILE A 15 -9.17 9.21 47.16
CA ILE A 15 -8.24 8.67 46.16
C ILE A 15 -8.95 7.64 45.26
N ALA A 16 -9.87 6.83 45.80
CA ALA A 16 -10.65 5.87 45.01
C ALA A 16 -11.64 6.55 44.05
N CYS A 17 -12.25 7.67 44.44
CA CYS A 17 -13.15 8.45 43.56
C CYS A 17 -12.41 9.25 42.47
N SER A 18 -11.09 9.38 42.54
CA SER A 18 -10.27 10.11 41.57
C SER A 18 -9.89 9.26 40.35
N PHE A 19 -10.10 7.93 40.40
CA PHE A 19 -9.85 7.01 39.30
C PHE A 19 -11.07 6.73 38.42
N THR A 20 -12.26 7.26 38.75
CA THR A 20 -13.40 7.34 37.82
C THR A 20 -13.21 8.50 36.84
N SER A 21 -12.10 8.46 36.10
CA SER A 21 -11.92 9.29 34.92
C SER A 21 -12.78 8.72 33.79
N CYS A 22 -13.69 9.54 33.28
CA CYS A 22 -14.51 9.24 32.12
C CYS A 22 -13.61 8.83 30.95
N LYS A 23 -13.69 7.56 30.53
CA LYS A 23 -13.23 7.16 29.20
C LYS A 23 -14.22 7.74 28.20
N PRO A 24 -13.86 8.70 27.32
CA PRO A 24 -14.69 8.97 26.16
C PRO A 24 -14.59 7.73 25.26
N SER A 25 -15.62 6.88 25.30
CA SER A 25 -15.76 5.78 24.36
C SER A 25 -15.77 6.37 22.94
N ALA A 26 -14.72 6.06 22.18
CA ALA A 26 -14.51 6.57 20.84
C ALA A 26 -15.76 6.38 19.93
N SER A 27 -16.37 7.52 19.59
CA SER A 27 -16.98 7.88 18.29
C SER A 27 -17.84 6.84 17.55
N SER A 28 -18.75 6.15 18.23
CA SER A 28 -19.79 5.35 17.53
C SER A 28 -21.03 6.17 17.13
N THR A 29 -21.00 7.49 17.29
CA THR A 29 -22.09 8.42 16.98
C THR A 29 -21.59 9.55 16.10
N SER A 30 -22.45 10.05 15.20
CA SER A 30 -22.12 11.17 14.34
C SER A 30 -22.11 12.49 15.08
N ASP A 31 -21.01 13.24 14.98
CA ASP A 31 -20.87 14.58 15.56
C ASP A 31 -21.83 15.60 14.94
N LYS A 32 -22.36 15.32 13.74
CA LYS A 32 -23.26 16.23 13.01
C LYS A 32 -24.72 15.81 13.12
N THR A 33 -25.02 14.52 13.11
CA THR A 33 -26.41 14.02 13.08
C THR A 33 -26.84 13.33 14.37
N GLY A 34 -25.93 13.05 15.31
CA GLY A 34 -26.21 12.31 16.54
C GLY A 34 -26.52 10.83 16.35
N MET A 35 -26.68 10.35 15.11
CA MET A 35 -27.02 8.96 14.81
C MET A 35 -25.84 8.03 15.08
N ALA A 36 -26.12 6.83 15.55
CA ALA A 36 -25.09 5.82 15.79
C ALA A 36 -24.63 5.18 14.47
N TYR A 37 -23.32 5.18 14.23
CA TYR A 37 -22.69 4.48 13.11
C TYR A 37 -22.81 2.96 13.27
N ASN A 38 -22.84 2.23 12.15
CA ASN A 38 -22.87 0.76 12.07
C ASN A 38 -24.15 0.09 12.64
N LYS A 39 -25.23 0.83 12.90
CA LYS A 39 -26.50 0.27 13.34
C LYS A 39 -27.50 0.18 12.18
N LYS A 40 -28.12 -0.99 12.02
CA LYS A 40 -29.16 -1.24 11.00
C LYS A 40 -30.39 -0.34 11.17
N GLU A 41 -30.70 0.04 12.42
CA GLU A 41 -31.80 0.93 12.79
C GLU A 41 -31.67 2.35 12.22
N TYR A 42 -30.44 2.84 12.07
CA TYR A 42 -30.14 4.21 11.61
C TYR A 42 -29.70 4.24 10.14
N GLY A 43 -30.27 3.35 9.31
CA GLY A 43 -29.99 3.29 7.88
C GLY A 43 -28.75 2.47 7.49
N GLY A 44 -28.13 1.76 8.45
CA GLY A 44 -27.07 0.80 8.16
C GLY A 44 -25.77 1.40 7.63
N PHE A 45 -25.57 2.72 7.78
CA PHE A 45 -24.34 3.38 7.36
C PHE A 45 -23.16 2.88 8.19
N ALA A 46 -22.25 2.17 7.53
CA ALA A 46 -21.11 1.56 8.17
C ALA A 46 -19.90 2.50 8.11
N VAL A 47 -19.29 2.76 9.27
CA VAL A 47 -18.07 3.57 9.38
C VAL A 47 -17.01 2.74 10.09
N ASN A 48 -15.84 2.60 9.45
CA ASN A 48 -14.72 1.90 10.03
C ASN A 48 -13.97 2.79 11.02
N ASN A 49 -14.37 2.76 12.28
CA ASN A 49 -13.75 3.54 13.35
C ASN A 49 -12.33 3.04 13.74
N LYS A 50 -11.84 1.95 13.14
CA LYS A 50 -10.55 1.33 13.45
C LYS A 50 -9.64 1.23 12.22
N PHE A 51 -9.73 2.20 11.31
CA PHE A 51 -8.81 2.28 10.19
C PHE A 51 -7.42 2.68 10.68
N LYS A 52 -6.41 1.88 10.34
CA LYS A 52 -5.00 2.22 10.49
C LYS A 52 -4.41 2.24 9.09
N ARG A 53 -3.77 3.34 8.72
CA ARG A 53 -2.86 3.33 7.56
C ARG A 53 -1.69 2.43 7.92
N GLY A 54 -1.39 1.48 7.05
CA GLY A 54 -0.21 0.64 7.13
C GLY A 54 0.46 0.63 5.76
N PRO A 55 1.80 0.69 5.69
CA PRO A 55 2.49 0.57 4.43
C PRO A 55 2.26 -0.82 3.84
N GLY A 56 2.15 -0.87 2.51
CA GLY A 56 2.34 -2.13 1.78
C GLY A 56 3.80 -2.60 1.85
N PRO A 57 4.11 -3.80 1.35
CA PRO A 57 5.48 -4.31 1.36
C PRO A 57 6.41 -3.44 0.51
N GLY A 58 7.59 -3.11 1.07
CA GLY A 58 8.64 -2.32 0.39
C GLY A 58 8.34 -0.82 0.26
N LEU A 59 7.34 -0.31 0.98
CA LEU A 59 6.95 1.10 0.99
C LEU A 59 7.45 1.81 2.26
N VAL A 60 8.02 3.00 2.06
CA VAL A 60 8.39 3.94 3.14
C VAL A 60 7.42 5.11 3.18
N GLU A 61 7.06 5.51 4.40
CA GLU A 61 6.25 6.71 4.63
C GLU A 61 7.11 7.96 4.47
N ILE A 62 6.67 8.86 3.58
CA ILE A 62 7.22 10.20 3.43
C ILE A 62 6.32 11.15 4.20
N GLU A 63 6.90 11.79 5.20
CA GLU A 63 6.19 12.76 6.03
C GLU A 63 5.74 13.97 5.22
N GLY A 64 4.52 14.42 5.51
CA GLY A 64 3.95 15.60 4.88
C GLY A 64 4.68 16.85 5.34
N GLY A 65 4.93 17.78 4.42
CA GLY A 65 5.70 18.98 4.74
C GLY A 65 5.76 19.97 3.60
N VAL A 66 6.54 21.03 3.83
CA VAL A 66 6.84 22.05 2.83
C VAL A 66 8.29 21.93 2.45
N PHE A 67 8.57 21.87 1.15
CA PHE A 67 9.94 21.92 0.66
C PHE A 67 10.04 22.87 -0.54
N VAL A 68 11.23 23.42 -0.72
CA VAL A 68 11.56 24.23 -1.90
C VAL A 68 11.92 23.29 -3.03
N MET A 69 11.03 23.17 -4.01
CA MET A 69 11.28 22.44 -5.25
C MET A 69 12.10 23.32 -6.20
N SER A 70 12.94 22.67 -7.01
CA SER A 70 13.91 23.26 -7.95
C SER A 70 15.26 23.67 -7.34
N GLY A 71 16.27 23.77 -8.19
CA GLY A 71 17.63 24.19 -7.85
C GLY A 71 17.84 25.71 -7.86
N SER A 72 18.95 26.13 -7.25
CA SER A 72 19.66 27.37 -7.59
C SER A 72 20.67 27.03 -8.69
N ALA A 73 20.23 26.92 -9.93
CA ALA A 73 21.11 26.69 -11.08
C ALA A 73 21.96 27.93 -11.45
N ILE A 74 22.46 28.68 -10.45
CA ILE A 74 23.19 29.95 -10.66
C ILE A 74 24.55 29.67 -11.30
N ASN A 75 25.07 28.45 -11.20
CA ASN A 75 26.43 28.08 -11.60
C ASN A 75 26.52 27.08 -12.76
N THR A 76 25.44 26.77 -13.48
CA THR A 76 25.50 25.85 -14.63
C THR A 76 25.79 26.63 -15.92
N PRO A 77 26.99 26.51 -16.54
CA PRO A 77 27.32 27.22 -17.76
C PRO A 77 26.42 26.76 -18.91
N GLY A 78 25.82 27.68 -19.66
CA GLY A 78 25.05 27.38 -20.87
C GLY A 78 23.53 27.24 -20.70
N GLN A 79 22.96 27.52 -19.52
CA GLN A 79 21.49 27.60 -19.36
C GLN A 79 20.99 29.04 -19.51
N GLU A 80 20.08 29.27 -20.45
CA GLU A 80 19.37 30.55 -20.61
C GLU A 80 18.48 30.86 -19.39
N LEU A 81 18.44 32.14 -18.99
CA LEU A 81 17.62 32.65 -17.88
C LEU A 81 16.10 32.47 -18.08
N SER A 82 15.66 32.27 -19.33
CA SER A 82 14.27 32.04 -19.74
C SER A 82 13.74 30.66 -19.34
N THR A 83 14.61 29.65 -19.31
CA THR A 83 14.30 28.24 -18.96
C THR A 83 14.70 27.93 -17.51
N TYR A 84 14.86 28.97 -16.70
CA TYR A 84 15.37 28.85 -15.35
C TYR A 84 14.30 28.27 -14.42
N ASN A 85 14.57 27.10 -13.84
CA ASN A 85 13.68 26.49 -12.87
C ASN A 85 13.68 27.34 -11.58
N ARG A 86 12.70 28.23 -11.44
CA ARG A 86 12.55 29.06 -10.24
C ARG A 86 12.28 28.18 -9.02
N LYS A 87 12.96 28.51 -7.92
CA LYS A 87 12.65 27.93 -6.60
C LYS A 87 11.21 28.24 -6.26
N ARG A 88 10.42 27.20 -6.00
CA ARG A 88 9.04 27.33 -5.54
C ARG A 88 8.85 26.47 -4.30
N GLU A 89 8.20 27.01 -3.28
CA GLU A 89 7.77 26.24 -2.13
C GLU A 89 6.52 25.46 -2.51
N THR A 90 6.59 24.14 -2.37
CA THR A 90 5.47 23.24 -2.61
C THR A 90 5.16 22.50 -1.32
N THR A 91 3.89 22.48 -0.95
CA THR A 91 3.37 21.69 0.15
C THR A 91 2.93 20.31 -0.37
N VAL A 92 3.42 19.24 0.23
CA VAL A 92 3.05 17.87 -0.13
C VAL A 92 2.49 17.15 1.09
N SER A 93 1.35 16.48 0.91
CA SER A 93 0.73 15.64 1.95
C SER A 93 1.58 14.39 2.22
N SER A 94 1.42 13.73 3.36
CA SER A 94 2.13 12.46 3.59
C SER A 94 1.66 11.37 2.62
N PHE A 95 2.61 10.59 2.10
CA PHE A 95 2.35 9.51 1.15
C PHE A 95 3.41 8.42 1.26
N TYR A 96 3.19 7.27 0.62
CA TYR A 96 4.13 6.17 0.61
C TYR A 96 4.89 6.13 -0.72
N MET A 97 6.18 5.80 -0.67
CA MET A 97 7.05 5.64 -1.85
C MET A 97 7.82 4.32 -1.74
N ASP A 98 8.10 3.68 -2.89
CA ASP A 98 8.94 2.49 -2.92
C ASP A 98 10.38 2.83 -2.49
N GLU A 99 11.00 1.94 -1.71
CA GLU A 99 12.38 2.11 -1.23
C GLU A 99 13.43 2.06 -2.34
N THR A 100 13.18 1.25 -3.37
CA THR A 100 14.07 1.02 -4.51
C THR A 100 13.28 1.10 -5.80
N GLU A 101 13.97 1.23 -6.93
CA GLU A 101 13.35 1.09 -8.24
C GLU A 101 12.74 -0.32 -8.42
N VAL A 102 11.85 -0.44 -9.39
CA VAL A 102 11.29 -1.72 -9.81
C VAL A 102 12.39 -2.55 -10.49
N SER A 103 12.71 -3.70 -9.91
CA SER A 103 13.72 -4.62 -10.44
C SER A 103 13.22 -5.41 -11.66
N ASN A 104 14.14 -6.00 -12.41
CA ASN A 104 13.82 -6.93 -13.49
C ASN A 104 13.01 -8.14 -12.99
N THR A 105 13.30 -8.66 -11.80
CA THR A 105 12.51 -9.75 -11.18
C THR A 105 11.07 -9.35 -10.93
N ASN A 106 10.84 -8.14 -10.41
CA ASN A 106 9.49 -7.62 -10.15
C ASN A 106 8.69 -7.48 -11.46
N TRP A 107 9.35 -7.07 -12.56
CA TRP A 107 8.69 -7.01 -13.88
C TRP A 107 8.42 -8.39 -14.47
N LEU A 108 9.34 -9.34 -14.30
CA LEU A 108 9.14 -10.72 -14.73
C LEU A 108 7.99 -11.40 -13.97
N GLU A 109 7.78 -11.07 -12.69
CA GLU A 109 6.60 -11.49 -11.92
C GLU A 109 5.31 -10.99 -12.57
N TYR A 110 5.27 -9.71 -12.94
CA TYR A 110 4.14 -9.11 -13.65
C TYR A 110 3.85 -9.83 -14.97
N LEU A 111 4.89 -10.03 -15.80
CA LEU A 111 4.76 -10.77 -17.06
C LEU A 111 4.28 -12.22 -16.86
N ASN A 112 4.74 -12.89 -15.80
CA ASN A 112 4.29 -14.23 -15.46
C ASN A 112 2.82 -14.26 -15.01
N TRP A 113 2.39 -13.23 -14.27
CA TRP A 113 0.99 -13.05 -13.91
C TRP A 113 0.11 -12.89 -15.15
N ILE A 114 0.50 -12.05 -16.11
CA ILE A 114 -0.25 -11.87 -17.37
C ILE A 114 -0.38 -13.21 -18.09
N ARG A 115 0.74 -13.92 -18.28
CA ARG A 115 0.77 -15.23 -18.94
C ARG A 115 -0.16 -16.26 -18.30
N THR A 116 -0.29 -16.23 -16.98
CA THR A 116 -1.09 -17.21 -16.23
C THR A 116 -2.58 -16.85 -16.22
N ASN A 117 -2.93 -15.57 -16.10
CA ASN A 117 -4.32 -15.13 -15.99
C ASN A 117 -5.00 -14.91 -17.33
N TYR A 118 -4.23 -14.53 -18.36
CA TYR A 118 -4.74 -14.25 -19.71
C TYR A 118 -4.05 -15.14 -20.76
N PRO A 119 -4.20 -16.48 -20.68
CA PRO A 119 -3.50 -17.39 -21.59
C PRO A 119 -3.97 -17.29 -23.05
N ALA A 120 -5.16 -16.77 -23.30
CA ALA A 120 -5.71 -16.58 -24.64
C ALA A 120 -5.30 -15.23 -25.27
N ASP A 121 -4.89 -14.26 -24.44
CA ASP A 121 -4.55 -12.91 -24.88
C ASP A 121 -3.03 -12.74 -24.88
N TYR A 122 -2.42 -13.21 -25.95
CA TYR A 122 -0.98 -13.08 -26.15
C TYR A 122 -0.56 -11.64 -26.47
N GLU A 123 -1.46 -10.85 -27.08
CA GLU A 123 -1.19 -9.45 -27.44
C GLU A 123 -0.87 -8.64 -26.20
N TYR A 124 -1.70 -8.78 -25.16
CA TYR A 124 -1.45 -8.11 -23.89
C TYR A 124 -0.08 -8.47 -23.27
N TYR A 125 0.37 -9.71 -23.39
CA TYR A 125 1.70 -10.11 -22.92
C TYR A 125 2.84 -9.41 -23.68
N TYR A 126 2.73 -9.30 -25.00
CA TYR A 126 3.75 -8.68 -25.83
C TYR A 126 3.78 -7.16 -25.67
N ASP A 127 2.63 -6.53 -25.47
CA ASP A 127 2.52 -5.09 -25.24
C ASP A 127 3.12 -4.65 -23.91
N GLU A 128 3.21 -5.53 -22.91
CA GLU A 128 3.87 -5.27 -21.63
C GLU A 128 5.35 -5.67 -21.60
N LEU A 129 5.87 -6.24 -22.69
CA LEU A 129 7.28 -6.60 -22.75
C LEU A 129 8.13 -5.33 -22.93
N PRO A 130 9.14 -5.08 -22.07
CA PRO A 130 9.99 -3.90 -22.21
C PRO A 130 10.80 -3.94 -23.51
N ASP A 131 11.07 -2.77 -24.09
CA ASP A 131 11.93 -2.65 -25.27
C ASP A 131 13.39 -2.97 -24.91
N THR A 132 13.85 -4.15 -25.30
CA THR A 132 15.23 -4.58 -25.07
C THR A 132 16.23 -3.92 -26.03
N LEU A 133 15.77 -3.30 -27.11
CA LEU A 133 16.62 -2.65 -28.11
C LEU A 133 17.13 -1.28 -27.65
N VAL A 134 16.67 -0.78 -26.51
CA VAL A 134 17.14 0.48 -25.89
C VAL A 134 18.67 0.52 -25.69
N TRP A 135 19.31 -0.64 -25.54
CA TRP A 135 20.76 -0.78 -25.38
C TRP A 135 21.53 -0.64 -26.70
N ARG A 136 20.86 -0.79 -27.85
CA ARG A 136 21.52 -0.73 -29.17
C ARG A 136 21.88 0.69 -29.53
N ARG A 137 23.15 0.90 -29.86
CA ARG A 137 23.65 2.14 -30.44
C ARG A 137 24.61 1.82 -31.59
N PRO A 138 24.62 2.62 -32.67
CA PRO A 138 25.58 2.42 -33.74
C PRO A 138 27.00 2.51 -33.16
N LEU A 139 27.85 1.52 -33.49
CA LEU A 139 29.26 1.40 -33.05
C LEU A 139 29.49 1.08 -31.57
N SER A 140 28.46 0.71 -30.80
CA SER A 140 28.60 0.30 -29.39
C SER A 140 28.55 -1.22 -29.21
N TYR A 141 29.38 -1.78 -28.32
CA TYR A 141 29.39 -3.21 -27.99
C TYR A 141 28.45 -3.51 -26.80
N ASN A 142 27.15 -3.27 -27.01
CA ASN A 142 26.11 -3.44 -25.98
C ASN A 142 25.12 -4.59 -26.28
N GLU A 143 25.33 -5.36 -27.35
CA GLU A 143 24.47 -6.51 -27.69
C GLU A 143 24.27 -7.51 -26.54
N PRO A 144 25.26 -7.80 -25.67
CA PRO A 144 25.03 -8.68 -24.53
C PRO A 144 23.91 -8.20 -23.59
N TYR A 145 23.70 -6.88 -23.46
CA TYR A 145 22.63 -6.32 -22.63
C TYR A 145 21.26 -6.47 -23.29
N VAL A 146 21.17 -6.42 -24.62
CA VAL A 146 19.91 -6.60 -25.35
C VAL A 146 19.31 -7.97 -25.04
N ASP A 147 20.14 -9.01 -25.04
CA ASP A 147 19.67 -10.39 -24.85
C ASP A 147 19.52 -10.75 -23.36
N ASN A 148 20.45 -10.29 -22.52
CA ASN A 148 20.59 -10.79 -21.15
C ASN A 148 19.99 -9.88 -20.08
N TYR A 149 19.86 -8.57 -20.29
CA TYR A 149 19.56 -7.63 -19.19
C TYR A 149 18.25 -7.97 -18.46
N LEU A 150 17.17 -8.21 -19.20
CA LEU A 150 15.87 -8.53 -18.60
C LEU A 150 15.80 -9.96 -18.02
N ARG A 151 16.57 -10.91 -18.57
CA ARG A 151 16.33 -12.35 -18.38
C ARG A 151 17.41 -13.07 -17.57
N HIS A 152 18.63 -12.57 -17.56
CA HIS A 152 19.76 -13.28 -16.99
C HIS A 152 19.81 -13.10 -15.46
N PRO A 153 20.13 -14.15 -14.68
CA PRO A 153 20.17 -14.07 -13.23
C PRO A 153 21.05 -12.96 -12.65
N ALA A 154 22.17 -12.64 -13.32
CA ALA A 154 23.08 -11.58 -12.88
C ALA A 154 22.46 -10.17 -12.85
N TYR A 155 21.36 -9.92 -13.58
CA TYR A 155 20.69 -8.62 -13.67
C TYR A 155 19.32 -8.61 -12.97
N GLN A 156 19.00 -9.64 -12.18
CA GLN A 156 17.69 -9.79 -11.55
C GLN A 156 17.29 -8.60 -10.66
N ASP A 157 18.23 -8.08 -9.88
CA ASP A 157 18.00 -6.98 -8.93
C ASP A 157 18.25 -5.59 -9.53
N TYR A 158 18.55 -5.52 -10.84
CA TYR A 158 18.76 -4.25 -11.53
C TYR A 158 17.41 -3.63 -11.92
N PRO A 159 17.32 -2.30 -12.01
CA PRO A 159 16.09 -1.63 -12.41
C PRO A 159 15.67 -2.08 -13.81
N VAL A 160 14.36 -2.21 -14.02
CA VAL A 160 13.83 -2.49 -15.35
C VAL A 160 14.03 -1.26 -16.27
N VAL A 161 14.46 -1.52 -17.50
CA VAL A 161 14.75 -0.48 -18.50
C VAL A 161 14.00 -0.80 -19.80
N GLY A 162 13.66 0.23 -20.58
CA GLY A 162 12.90 0.07 -21.82
C GLY A 162 11.38 0.03 -21.60
N VAL A 163 10.90 0.57 -20.48
CA VAL A 163 9.48 0.63 -20.13
C VAL A 163 8.90 1.99 -20.48
N SER A 164 7.73 2.01 -21.10
CA SER A 164 6.97 3.22 -21.41
C SER A 164 6.22 3.74 -20.18
N TRP A 165 5.80 5.00 -20.20
CA TRP A 165 5.02 5.57 -19.10
C TRP A 165 3.68 4.84 -18.89
N GLU A 166 3.03 4.43 -19.99
CA GLU A 166 1.75 3.70 -19.91
C GLU A 166 1.92 2.29 -19.34
N GLN A 167 2.99 1.59 -19.72
CA GLN A 167 3.33 0.29 -19.14
C GLN A 167 3.59 0.42 -17.63
N ALA A 168 4.33 1.46 -17.22
CA ALA A 168 4.63 1.71 -15.81
C ALA A 168 3.37 2.02 -14.98
N ASP A 169 2.40 2.76 -15.54
CA ASP A 169 1.11 3.02 -14.89
C ASP A 169 0.30 1.74 -14.69
N ARG A 170 0.21 0.90 -15.73
CA ARG A 170 -0.48 -0.40 -15.65
C ARG A 170 0.20 -1.36 -14.68
N TYR A 171 1.53 -1.38 -14.62
CA TYR A 171 2.28 -2.11 -13.62
C TYR A 171 1.93 -1.65 -12.20
N CYS A 172 1.88 -0.34 -11.95
CA CYS A 172 1.51 0.20 -10.64
C CYS A 172 0.09 -0.22 -10.24
N ALA A 173 -0.87 -0.13 -11.16
CA ALA A 173 -2.25 -0.57 -10.93
C ALA A 173 -2.31 -2.07 -10.58
N TRP A 174 -1.65 -2.92 -11.36
CA TRP A 174 -1.54 -4.35 -11.09
C TRP A 174 -0.92 -4.64 -9.72
N ARG A 175 0.18 -3.97 -9.38
CA ARG A 175 0.87 -4.14 -8.10
C ARG A 175 -0.05 -3.80 -6.93
N THR A 176 -0.77 -2.69 -7.02
CA THR A 176 -1.76 -2.29 -6.01
C THR A 176 -2.81 -3.38 -5.83
N ASP A 177 -3.34 -3.93 -6.92
CA ASP A 177 -4.31 -5.02 -6.86
C ASP A 177 -3.74 -6.29 -6.20
N ARG A 178 -2.51 -6.70 -6.57
CA ARG A 178 -1.85 -7.89 -5.98
C ARG A 178 -1.63 -7.74 -4.48
N VAL A 179 -1.15 -6.58 -4.04
CA VAL A 179 -0.89 -6.30 -2.61
C VAL A 179 -2.21 -6.29 -1.83
N ASN A 180 -3.24 -5.63 -2.35
CA ASN A 180 -4.56 -5.62 -1.72
C ASN A 180 -5.15 -7.02 -1.62
N GLU A 181 -5.01 -7.81 -2.67
CA GLU A 181 -5.41 -9.22 -2.71
C GLU A 181 -4.68 -10.09 -1.68
N LEU A 182 -3.38 -9.86 -1.48
CA LEU A 182 -2.59 -10.55 -0.46
C LEU A 182 -3.08 -10.16 0.95
N LEU A 183 -3.27 -8.87 1.21
CA LEU A 183 -3.77 -8.37 2.49
C LEU A 183 -5.16 -8.93 2.83
N LEU A 184 -6.05 -9.06 1.84
CA LEU A 184 -7.37 -9.66 2.04
C LEU A 184 -7.30 -11.16 2.34
N ARG A 185 -6.39 -11.89 1.68
CA ARG A 185 -6.12 -13.31 1.97
C ARG A 185 -5.54 -13.51 3.36
N ASP A 186 -4.57 -12.68 3.75
CA ASP A 186 -3.95 -12.74 5.09
C ASP A 186 -4.95 -12.44 6.21
N GLN A 187 -5.93 -11.57 5.94
CA GLN A 187 -7.04 -11.30 6.85
C GLN A 187 -8.12 -12.39 6.85
N GLY A 188 -8.03 -13.39 5.97
CA GLY A 188 -8.97 -14.51 5.88
C GLY A 188 -10.28 -14.20 5.14
N TYR A 189 -10.35 -13.08 4.39
CA TYR A 189 -11.52 -12.75 3.57
C TYR A 189 -11.55 -13.49 2.23
N MET A 190 -10.40 -14.04 1.81
CA MET A 190 -10.20 -14.74 0.54
C MET A 190 -9.56 -16.11 0.78
N THR A 191 -9.72 -17.05 -0.14
CA THR A 191 -9.11 -18.40 -0.04
C THR A 191 -7.58 -18.31 -0.01
N SER A 192 -6.94 -19.07 0.87
CA SER A 192 -5.49 -19.09 0.98
C SER A 192 -4.84 -19.72 -0.25
N PHE A 193 -3.59 -19.32 -0.56
CA PHE A 193 -2.84 -19.91 -1.68
C PHE A 193 -2.61 -21.42 -1.53
N LYS A 194 -2.52 -21.92 -0.28
CA LYS A 194 -2.38 -23.34 0.00
C LYS A 194 -3.61 -24.13 -0.42
N ASP A 195 -4.79 -23.56 -0.21
CA ASP A 195 -6.07 -24.17 -0.58
C ASP A 195 -6.28 -24.12 -2.11
N LEU A 196 -5.78 -23.08 -2.77
CA LEU A 196 -5.80 -22.94 -4.23
C LEU A 196 -4.84 -23.92 -4.94
N ASN A 197 -3.64 -24.13 -4.40
CA ASN A 197 -2.61 -24.97 -5.04
C ASN A 197 -2.77 -26.48 -4.75
N GLY A 198 -3.88 -26.92 -4.12
CA GLY A 198 -4.23 -28.33 -3.95
C GLY A 198 -3.28 -29.17 -3.09
N THR A 199 -2.34 -28.56 -2.36
CA THR A 199 -1.40 -29.25 -1.44
C THR A 199 -1.96 -29.39 -0.02
N GLY A 200 -3.14 -28.82 0.23
CA GLY A 200 -3.97 -29.20 1.37
C GLY A 200 -4.75 -30.47 1.05
N ARG A 201 -4.60 -31.51 1.87
CA ARG A 201 -5.59 -32.60 1.96
C ARG A 201 -6.99 -32.01 1.84
N ALA A 202 -7.83 -32.61 1.01
CA ALA A 202 -9.26 -32.38 0.96
C ALA A 202 -9.85 -32.51 2.38
N ALA A 203 -9.92 -31.39 3.09
CA ALA A 203 -10.52 -31.23 4.39
C ALA A 203 -11.13 -29.83 4.41
N SER A 204 -12.45 -29.81 4.26
CA SER A 204 -13.33 -28.66 4.14
C SER A 204 -13.23 -27.90 2.80
N ALA A 205 -13.99 -28.41 1.83
CA ALA A 205 -14.85 -27.49 1.09
C ALA A 205 -15.75 -26.79 2.13
N THR A 206 -15.24 -25.70 2.70
CA THR A 206 -16.07 -24.78 3.45
C THR A 206 -16.93 -24.11 2.40
N THR A 207 -18.19 -24.54 2.34
CA THR A 207 -19.32 -23.74 1.87
C THR A 207 -19.03 -22.26 2.15
N PRO A 208 -19.27 -21.31 1.22
CA PRO A 208 -19.18 -19.90 1.57
C PRO A 208 -20.07 -19.73 2.79
N VAL A 209 -19.48 -19.42 3.94
CA VAL A 209 -20.21 -19.43 5.21
C VAL A 209 -21.36 -18.47 5.05
N ALA A 210 -22.56 -19.04 5.00
CA ALA A 210 -23.79 -18.32 5.19
C ALA A 210 -23.64 -17.53 6.49
N ALA A 211 -23.73 -16.22 6.34
CA ALA A 211 -24.11 -15.23 7.32
C ALA A 211 -24.62 -15.78 8.66
N GLU A 212 -23.73 -15.94 9.65
CA GLU A 212 -24.12 -15.92 11.06
C GLU A 212 -22.96 -15.41 11.94
N ASN A 213 -22.69 -14.12 11.80
CA ASN A 213 -22.46 -13.16 12.88
C ASN A 213 -22.05 -11.84 12.24
N ALA A 214 -23.03 -10.96 12.09
CA ALA A 214 -22.86 -9.62 11.56
C ALA A 214 -22.00 -8.78 12.53
N GLY A 215 -20.69 -8.78 12.31
CA GLY A 215 -19.74 -7.90 12.98
C GLY A 215 -18.55 -7.64 12.07
N ALA A 216 -18.47 -6.43 11.53
CA ALA A 216 -17.40 -5.93 10.65
C ALA A 216 -17.35 -6.55 9.24
N ARG A 217 -18.39 -6.26 8.45
CA ARG A 217 -18.20 -6.16 7.00
C ARG A 217 -17.25 -4.98 6.74
N LYS A 218 -16.01 -5.27 6.36
CA LYS A 218 -15.11 -4.29 5.76
C LYS A 218 -15.22 -4.40 4.25
N PRO A 219 -15.80 -3.39 3.59
CA PRO A 219 -15.45 -3.10 2.21
C PRO A 219 -14.91 -1.66 2.12
N PHE A 220 -13.68 -1.55 1.62
CA PHE A 220 -12.91 -0.33 1.31
C PHE A 220 -12.66 0.65 2.47
#